data_AF-A0A383D0G2-F1
#
_entry.id   AF-A0A383D0G2-F1
#
_cell.length_a   1.000
_cell.length_b   1.000
_cell.length_c   1.000
_cell.angle_alpha   90.00
_cell.angle_beta   90.00
_cell.angle_gamma   90.00
#
_symmetry.space_group_name_H-M   'P 1'
#
loop_
_entity.id
_entity.type
_entity.pdbx_description
1 polymer ?
#
loop_
_entity_poly.entity_id
_entity_poly.type
_entity_poly.pdbx_seq_one_letter_code
_entity_poly.pdbx_strand_id
1 'polypeptide(L)'
;MQSTTKSTLKIDIDNYSGPLEVLLELAKAQKVDLANISITQLADQFIEFINSAKKINLELASEYLLMATWLAYLKSKLLLPEDDEDDFKASEVAEKLKLQLKKLELIRLLSDQLLKKKRLGVNVYMRGMPGGIRTSRNSKYAVSLYELLKSYSNHIMRRNFLSINISKLP
;
A
#
# COMPACT_ATOMS: atom_id res chain seq x y z
N MET A 1 -39.38 -11.28 -3.73
CA MET A 1 -38.60 -10.02 -3.82
C MET A 1 -37.20 -10.38 -4.26
N GLN A 2 -36.83 -9.97 -5.46
CA GLN A 2 -35.62 -10.38 -6.16
C GLN A 2 -34.36 -9.87 -5.45
N SER A 3 -33.40 -10.77 -5.25
CA SER A 3 -32.04 -10.47 -4.82
C SER A 3 -31.34 -9.63 -5.88
N THR A 4 -31.07 -8.37 -5.59
CA THR A 4 -30.21 -7.53 -6.41
C THR A 4 -28.79 -8.09 -6.34
N THR A 5 -28.39 -8.84 -7.37
CA THR A 5 -27.01 -9.22 -7.59
C THR A 5 -26.20 -7.94 -7.77
N LYS A 6 -25.49 -7.51 -6.71
CA LYS A 6 -24.43 -6.51 -6.82
C LYS A 6 -23.42 -7.04 -7.83
N SER A 7 -23.55 -6.61 -9.07
CA SER A 7 -22.52 -6.72 -10.09
C SER A 7 -21.27 -6.06 -9.52
N THR A 8 -20.35 -6.87 -9.02
CA THR A 8 -18.99 -6.41 -8.68
C THR A 8 -18.32 -6.07 -10.00
N LEU A 9 -18.42 -4.80 -10.37
CA LEU A 9 -17.69 -4.22 -11.48
C LEU A 9 -16.19 -4.39 -11.17
N LYS A 10 -15.56 -5.43 -11.70
CA LYS A 10 -14.10 -5.56 -11.74
C LYS A 10 -13.63 -4.63 -12.85
N ILE A 11 -13.27 -3.42 -12.47
CA ILE A 11 -12.46 -2.55 -13.30
C ILE A 11 -11.02 -3.03 -13.07
N ASP A 12 -10.45 -3.73 -14.05
CA ASP A 12 -8.99 -3.83 -14.12
C ASP A 12 -8.48 -2.46 -14.51
N ILE A 13 -7.79 -1.83 -13.57
CA ILE A 13 -6.96 -0.67 -13.84
C ILE A 13 -5.57 -1.24 -14.04
N ASP A 14 -5.01 -1.07 -15.24
CA ASP A 14 -3.58 -1.20 -15.52
C ASP A 14 -2.75 -0.10 -14.79
N ASN A 15 -3.28 0.47 -13.71
CA ASN A 15 -2.67 1.54 -12.95
C ASN A 15 -2.00 0.93 -11.73
N TYR A 16 -0.71 0.63 -11.88
CA TYR A 16 0.19 0.48 -10.75
C TYR A 16 -0.01 1.60 -9.75
N SER A 17 -0.16 1.25 -8.47
CA SER A 17 -0.48 2.14 -7.36
C SER A 17 0.74 2.93 -6.87
N GLY A 18 1.70 3.24 -7.77
CA GLY A 18 2.85 4.10 -7.53
C GLY A 18 4.14 3.60 -8.19
N PRO A 19 5.19 4.45 -8.27
CA PRO A 19 6.45 4.12 -8.95
C PRO A 19 7.24 2.98 -8.27
N LEU A 20 7.14 2.82 -6.94
CA LEU A 20 7.79 1.72 -6.21
C LEU A 20 7.22 0.35 -6.58
N GLU A 21 5.95 0.29 -6.95
CA GLU A 21 5.30 -0.95 -7.36
C GLU A 21 5.81 -1.42 -8.72
N VAL A 22 5.98 -0.49 -9.68
CA VAL A 22 6.62 -0.76 -10.96
C VAL A 22 8.07 -1.21 -10.78
N LEU A 23 8.83 -0.52 -9.91
CA LEU A 23 10.20 -0.92 -9.60
C LEU A 23 10.29 -2.34 -9.04
N LEU A 24 9.35 -2.71 -8.16
CA LEU A 24 9.31 -4.06 -7.62
C LEU A 24 9.03 -5.11 -8.71
N GLU A 25 8.19 -4.81 -9.68
CA GLU A 25 7.92 -5.73 -10.79
C GLU A 25 9.11 -5.86 -11.75
N LEU A 26 9.73 -4.75 -12.13
CA LEU A 26 10.95 -4.75 -12.94
C LEU A 26 12.08 -5.52 -12.23
N ALA A 27 12.23 -5.31 -10.93
CA ALA A 27 13.16 -6.06 -10.08
C ALA A 27 12.89 -7.57 -10.12
N LYS A 28 11.61 -7.98 -10.03
CA LYS A 28 11.22 -9.39 -10.11
C LYS A 28 11.45 -10.00 -11.49
N ALA A 29 11.27 -9.21 -12.56
CA ALA A 29 11.52 -9.66 -13.93
C ALA A 29 12.99 -10.05 -14.18
N GLN A 30 13.93 -9.47 -13.44
CA GLN A 30 15.35 -9.84 -13.50
C GLN A 30 15.64 -11.24 -12.93
N LYS A 31 14.71 -11.87 -12.20
CA LYS A 31 14.87 -13.20 -11.55
C LYS A 31 16.09 -13.30 -10.61
N VAL A 32 16.54 -12.18 -10.05
CA VAL A 32 17.61 -12.12 -9.05
C VAL A 32 17.01 -11.80 -7.68
N ASP A 33 17.65 -12.25 -6.60
CA ASP A 33 17.29 -11.84 -5.24
C ASP A 33 17.39 -10.32 -5.10
N LEU A 34 16.37 -9.69 -4.51
CA LEU A 34 16.26 -8.24 -4.28
C LEU A 34 17.47 -7.64 -3.56
N ALA A 35 18.17 -8.42 -2.72
CA ALA A 35 19.41 -7.98 -2.08
C ALA A 35 20.56 -7.75 -3.08
N ASN A 36 20.59 -8.52 -4.18
CA ASN A 36 21.69 -8.55 -5.14
C ASN A 36 21.37 -7.83 -6.46
N ILE A 37 20.22 -7.15 -6.54
CA ILE A 37 19.81 -6.43 -7.76
C ILE A 37 20.79 -5.30 -8.07
N SER A 38 21.10 -5.15 -9.35
CA SER A 38 21.82 -3.99 -9.87
C SER A 38 20.87 -2.81 -10.03
N ILE A 39 21.05 -1.77 -9.21
CA ILE A 39 20.20 -0.57 -9.25
C ILE A 39 20.42 0.23 -10.53
N THR A 40 21.62 0.17 -11.12
CA THR A 40 21.89 0.83 -12.39
C THR A 40 21.06 0.22 -13.53
N GLN A 41 20.95 -1.11 -13.58
CA GLN A 41 20.10 -1.82 -14.54
C GLN A 41 18.61 -1.57 -14.28
N LEU A 42 18.20 -1.55 -13.01
CA LEU A 42 16.82 -1.26 -12.62
C LEU A 42 16.40 0.16 -13.05
N ALA A 43 17.29 1.15 -12.89
CA ALA A 43 17.06 2.52 -13.32
C ALA A 43 16.84 2.62 -14.84
N ASP A 44 17.63 1.89 -15.63
CA ASP A 44 17.47 1.86 -17.09
C ASP A 44 16.12 1.27 -17.52
N GLN A 45 15.74 0.14 -16.92
CA GLN A 45 14.45 -0.48 -17.18
C GLN A 45 13.28 0.43 -16.80
N PHE A 46 13.40 1.18 -15.71
CA PHE A 46 12.37 2.11 -15.27
C PHE A 46 12.21 3.30 -16.23
N ILE A 47 13.33 3.86 -16.73
CA ILE A 47 13.31 4.94 -17.72
C ILE A 47 12.73 4.43 -19.04
N GLU A 48 13.09 3.22 -19.48
CA GLU A 48 12.53 2.58 -20.67
C GLU A 48 11.02 2.33 -20.53
N PHE A 49 10.57 1.90 -19.36
CA PHE A 49 9.16 1.75 -19.03
C PHE A 49 8.40 3.08 -19.19
N ILE A 50 8.92 4.19 -18.66
CA ILE A 50 8.29 5.50 -18.80
C ILE A 50 8.24 5.95 -20.25
N ASN A 51 9.33 5.74 -21.01
CA ASN A 51 9.41 6.14 -22.42
C ASN A 51 8.47 5.32 -23.33
N SER A 52 8.29 4.03 -23.03
CA SER A 52 7.36 3.16 -23.77
C SER A 52 5.90 3.44 -23.42
N ALA A 53 5.63 3.89 -22.18
CA ALA A 53 4.32 4.30 -21.71
C ALA A 53 3.90 5.68 -22.27
N LYS A 54 3.63 5.76 -23.58
CA LYS A 54 3.16 6.97 -24.30
C LYS A 54 1.82 7.58 -23.82
N LYS A 55 1.16 7.00 -22.81
CA LYS A 55 -0.16 7.40 -22.30
C LYS A 55 -0.25 7.39 -20.77
N ILE A 56 0.81 7.79 -20.06
CA ILE A 56 0.71 7.98 -18.61
C ILE A 56 -0.28 9.12 -18.34
N ASN A 57 -1.28 8.88 -17.51
CA ASN A 57 -2.19 9.91 -17.02
C ASN A 57 -1.37 11.04 -16.37
N LEU A 58 -1.59 12.29 -16.81
CA LEU A 58 -0.79 13.45 -16.41
C LEU A 58 -0.69 13.64 -14.89
N GLU A 59 -1.74 13.24 -14.16
CA GLU A 59 -1.82 13.32 -12.70
C GLU A 59 -0.83 12.37 -12.00
N LEU A 60 -0.73 11.13 -12.48
CA LEU A 60 0.23 10.14 -11.95
C LEU A 60 1.65 10.42 -12.42
N ALA A 61 1.84 11.02 -13.60
CA ALA A 61 3.14 11.26 -14.22
C ALA A 61 4.13 12.01 -13.31
N SER A 62 3.65 12.83 -12.38
CA SER A 62 4.49 13.59 -11.44
C SER A 62 5.36 12.70 -10.54
N GLU A 63 4.77 11.69 -9.90
CA GLU A 63 5.49 10.76 -9.01
C GLU A 63 6.47 9.87 -9.78
N TYR A 64 6.07 9.43 -10.98
CA TYR A 64 6.94 8.65 -11.86
C TYR A 64 8.13 9.47 -12.37
N LEU A 65 7.90 10.73 -12.76
CA LEU A 65 8.96 11.63 -13.20
C LEU A 65 9.95 11.91 -12.05
N LEU A 66 9.44 12.14 -10.83
CA LEU A 66 10.28 12.31 -9.64
C LEU A 66 11.14 11.07 -9.38
N MET A 67 10.56 9.87 -9.48
CA MET A 67 11.32 8.64 -9.30
C MET A 67 12.36 8.47 -10.42
N ALA A 68 12.02 8.83 -11.67
CA ALA A 68 12.92 8.73 -12.81
C ALA A 68 14.11 9.67 -12.67
N THR A 69 13.88 10.92 -12.26
CA THR A 69 14.96 11.89 -12.02
C THR A 69 15.85 11.45 -10.87
N TRP A 70 15.26 10.93 -9.80
CA TRP A 70 16.01 10.40 -8.66
C TRP A 70 16.87 9.19 -9.03
N LEU A 71 16.32 8.23 -9.80
CA LEU A 71 17.06 7.06 -10.28
C LEU A 71 18.15 7.44 -11.29
N ALA A 72 17.90 8.40 -12.17
CA ALA A 72 18.92 8.90 -13.10
C ALA A 72 20.08 9.57 -12.35
N TYR A 73 19.77 10.38 -11.32
CA TYR A 73 20.77 10.99 -10.44
C TYR A 73 21.57 9.92 -9.68
N LEU A 74 20.87 8.95 -9.08
CA LEU A 74 21.50 7.84 -8.36
C LEU A 74 22.40 7.01 -9.28
N LYS A 75 21.94 6.70 -10.51
CA LYS A 75 22.73 5.99 -11.52
C LYS A 75 24.00 6.77 -11.87
N SER A 76 23.88 8.07 -12.12
CA SER A 76 25.03 8.92 -12.43
C SER A 76 26.06 8.85 -11.30
N LYS A 77 25.66 9.07 -10.04
CA LYS A 77 26.57 9.05 -8.90
C LYS A 77 27.18 7.66 -8.64
N LEU A 78 26.45 6.57 -8.86
CA LEU A 78 26.96 5.20 -8.73
C LEU A 78 28.01 4.82 -9.80
N LEU A 79 28.03 5.51 -10.95
CA LEU A 79 28.98 5.25 -12.03
C LEU A 79 30.25 6.09 -11.93
N LEU A 80 30.23 7.17 -11.15
CA LEU A 80 31.41 7.98 -10.87
C LEU A 80 32.19 7.36 -9.70
N PRO A 81 33.53 7.55 -9.65
CA PRO A 81 34.31 7.21 -8.46
C PRO A 81 33.77 7.98 -7.24
N GLU A 82 33.73 7.33 -6.08
CA GLU A 82 33.29 7.96 -4.83
C GLU A 82 34.38 8.92 -4.35
N ASP A 83 34.01 10.20 -4.18
CA ASP A 83 34.85 11.19 -3.53
C ASP A 83 34.57 11.15 -2.02
N ASP A 84 35.61 11.00 -1.20
CA ASP A 84 35.48 10.87 0.27
C ASP A 84 34.89 12.13 0.95
N GLU A 85 34.93 13.28 0.25
CA GLU A 85 34.38 14.56 0.73
C GLU A 85 32.89 14.75 0.39
N ASP A 86 32.27 13.82 -0.35
CA ASP A 86 30.91 13.98 -0.83
C ASP A 86 29.89 13.50 0.23
N ASP A 87 29.00 14.40 0.68
CA ASP A 87 27.95 14.05 1.67
C ASP A 87 26.98 12.99 1.14
N PHE A 88 26.88 12.86 -0.19
CA PHE A 88 25.96 11.94 -0.86
C PHE A 88 26.62 10.60 -1.19
N LYS A 89 26.57 9.66 -0.24
CA LYS A 89 27.01 8.28 -0.46
C LYS A 89 25.99 7.48 -1.27
N ALA A 90 26.21 7.42 -2.59
CA ALA A 90 25.31 6.75 -3.52
C ALA A 90 25.13 5.25 -3.20
N SER A 91 26.19 4.57 -2.73
CA SER A 91 26.13 3.17 -2.31
C SER A 91 25.14 2.94 -1.15
N GLU A 92 25.17 3.77 -0.10
CA GLU A 92 24.24 3.66 1.02
C GLU A 92 22.78 3.93 0.62
N VAL A 93 22.56 4.89 -0.27
CA VAL A 93 21.23 5.21 -0.80
C VAL A 93 20.69 4.05 -1.63
N ALA A 94 21.56 3.44 -2.44
CA ALA A 94 21.24 2.24 -3.20
C ALA A 94 20.83 1.08 -2.27
N GLU A 95 21.57 0.82 -1.20
CA GLU A 95 21.18 -0.22 -0.22
C GLU A 95 19.82 0.07 0.45
N LYS A 96 19.56 1.33 0.81
CA LYS A 96 18.26 1.75 1.35
C LYS A 96 17.12 1.47 0.38
N LEU A 97 17.32 1.71 -0.92
CA LEU A 97 16.32 1.41 -1.94
C LEU A 97 16.05 -0.10 -2.03
N LYS A 98 17.09 -0.94 -2.05
CA LYS A 98 16.92 -2.41 -2.05
C LYS A 98 16.11 -2.87 -0.84
N LEU A 99 16.44 -2.33 0.34
CA LEU A 99 15.73 -2.63 1.59
C LEU A 99 14.25 -2.21 1.51
N GLN A 100 13.94 -1.07 0.90
CA GLN A 100 12.57 -0.62 0.69
C GLN A 100 11.79 -1.57 -0.23
N LEU A 101 12.38 -2.00 -1.35
CA LEU A 101 11.73 -2.95 -2.26
C LEU A 101 11.46 -4.31 -1.58
N LYS A 102 12.42 -4.81 -0.79
CA LYS A 102 12.24 -6.02 0.02
C LYS A 102 11.11 -5.89 1.05
N LYS A 103 11.02 -4.73 1.72
CA LYS A 103 9.90 -4.46 2.64
C LYS A 103 8.57 -4.45 1.91
N LEU A 104 8.51 -3.81 0.74
CA LEU A 104 7.29 -3.76 -0.07
C LEU A 104 6.84 -5.15 -0.50
N GLU A 105 7.77 -6.01 -0.91
CA GLU A 105 7.46 -7.41 -1.23
C GLU A 105 6.87 -8.16 -0.04
N LEU A 106 7.49 -8.06 1.14
CA LEU A 106 6.99 -8.71 2.35
C LEU A 106 5.59 -8.20 2.72
N ILE A 107 5.35 -6.90 2.61
CA ILE A 107 4.03 -6.31 2.84
C ILE A 107 3.00 -6.89 1.88
N ARG A 108 3.32 -7.05 0.60
CA ARG A 108 2.41 -7.69 -0.37
C ARG A 108 2.10 -9.14 -0.01
N LEU A 109 3.14 -9.92 0.29
CA LEU A 109 2.98 -11.33 0.62
C LEU A 109 2.12 -11.51 1.88
N LEU A 110 2.38 -10.71 2.91
CA LEU A 110 1.60 -10.72 4.16
C LEU A 110 0.18 -10.20 3.95
N SER A 111 -0.01 -9.19 3.10
CA SER A 111 -1.33 -8.69 2.70
C SER A 111 -2.16 -9.80 2.04
N ASP A 112 -1.57 -10.53 1.10
CA ASP A 112 -2.24 -11.65 0.43
C ASP A 112 -2.60 -12.77 1.41
N GLN A 113 -1.68 -13.10 2.33
CA GLN A 113 -1.95 -14.07 3.38
C GLN A 113 -3.08 -13.60 4.31
N LEU A 114 -3.11 -12.31 4.68
CA LEU A 114 -4.15 -11.72 5.51
C LEU A 114 -5.50 -11.79 4.80
N LEU A 115 -5.55 -11.40 3.52
CA LEU A 115 -6.78 -11.42 2.70
C LEU A 115 -7.35 -12.82 2.49
N LYS A 116 -6.52 -13.87 2.58
CA LYS A 116 -6.95 -15.28 2.54
C LYS A 116 -7.57 -15.75 3.86
N LYS A 117 -7.34 -15.07 4.99
CA LYS A 117 -7.91 -15.46 6.29
C LYS A 117 -9.40 -15.18 6.34
N LYS A 118 -10.13 -16.05 7.04
CA LYS A 118 -11.57 -15.88 7.28
C LYS A 118 -11.82 -14.65 8.14
N ARG A 119 -12.71 -13.77 7.68
CA ARG A 119 -13.06 -12.53 8.39
C ARG A 119 -14.31 -12.73 9.23
N LEU A 120 -14.28 -12.27 10.48
CA LEU A 120 -15.47 -12.20 11.33
C LEU A 120 -16.49 -11.23 10.72
N GLY A 121 -17.77 -11.60 10.70
CA GLY A 121 -18.84 -10.83 10.06
C GLY A 121 -18.94 -11.00 8.53
N VAL A 122 -18.00 -11.72 7.89
CA VAL A 122 -18.04 -12.04 6.46
C VAL A 122 -18.03 -13.55 6.23
N ASN A 123 -16.99 -14.24 6.71
CA ASN A 123 -16.83 -15.69 6.54
C ASN A 123 -17.17 -16.46 7.81
N VAL A 124 -17.01 -15.82 8.98
CA VAL A 124 -17.29 -16.41 10.29
C VAL A 124 -18.29 -15.50 10.98
N TYR A 125 -19.41 -16.06 11.42
CA TYR A 125 -20.41 -15.34 12.19
C TYR A 125 -20.35 -15.79 13.64
N MET A 126 -20.40 -14.84 14.57
CA MET A 126 -20.52 -15.20 15.97
C MET A 126 -21.88 -15.86 16.21
N ARG A 127 -21.90 -16.91 17.03
CA ARG A 127 -23.17 -17.36 17.61
C ARG A 127 -23.66 -16.21 18.50
N GLY A 128 -24.90 -15.78 18.26
CA GLY A 128 -25.56 -14.80 19.13
C GLY A 128 -25.48 -15.26 20.59
N MET A 129 -25.60 -14.30 21.51
CA MET A 129 -25.48 -14.56 22.94
C MET A 129 -26.45 -15.69 23.34
N PRO A 130 -25.98 -16.84 23.85
CA PRO A 130 -26.88 -17.86 24.37
C PRO A 130 -27.71 -17.18 25.45
N GLY A 131 -29.04 -17.32 25.39
CA GLY A 131 -29.98 -16.62 26.25
C GLY A 131 -29.77 -16.98 27.72
N GLY A 132 -28.83 -16.31 28.37
CA GLY A 132 -28.65 -16.34 29.82
C GLY A 132 -29.56 -15.30 30.48
N ILE A 133 -29.80 -15.50 31.77
CA ILE A 133 -30.51 -14.53 32.62
C ILE A 133 -29.73 -13.21 32.54
N ARG A 134 -30.33 -12.21 31.89
CA ARG A 134 -29.75 -10.86 31.81
C ARG A 134 -29.85 -10.24 33.19
N THR A 135 -28.72 -10.10 33.88
CA THR A 135 -28.65 -9.26 35.07
C THR A 135 -28.96 -7.82 34.64
N SER A 136 -30.16 -7.34 34.96
CA SER A 136 -30.54 -5.95 34.74
C SER A 136 -29.70 -5.06 35.66
N ARG A 137 -28.57 -4.59 35.16
CA ARG A 137 -27.79 -3.55 35.83
C ARG A 137 -28.39 -2.21 35.44
N ASN A 138 -29.22 -1.66 36.32
CA ASN A 138 -29.68 -0.27 36.21
C ASN A 138 -28.51 0.68 36.51
N SER A 139 -27.62 0.86 35.54
CA SER A 139 -26.60 1.92 35.61
C SER A 139 -27.29 3.26 35.41
N LYS A 140 -27.40 4.05 36.49
CA LYS A 140 -27.75 5.47 36.41
C LYS A 140 -26.53 6.20 35.84
N TYR A 141 -26.63 6.65 34.60
CA TYR A 141 -25.58 7.44 33.95
C TYR A 141 -25.84 8.92 34.25
N ALA A 142 -24.96 9.53 35.06
CA ALA A 142 -24.91 10.98 35.21
C ALA A 142 -24.02 11.52 34.08
N VAL A 143 -24.64 11.87 32.95
CA VAL A 143 -23.93 12.29 31.73
C VAL A 143 -24.45 13.64 31.29
N SER A 144 -23.53 14.54 30.95
CA SER A 144 -23.85 15.86 30.39
C SER A 144 -24.17 15.78 28.90
N LEU A 145 -24.97 16.71 28.37
CA LEU A 145 -25.19 16.86 26.93
C LEU A 145 -23.86 16.95 26.15
N TYR A 146 -22.85 17.60 26.76
CA TYR A 146 -21.51 17.68 26.20
C TYR A 146 -20.87 16.30 25.96
N GLU A 147 -20.97 15.41 26.95
CA GLU A 147 -20.39 14.06 26.87
C GLU A 147 -21.11 13.19 25.83
N LEU A 148 -22.43 13.36 25.71
CA LEU A 148 -23.23 12.68 24.68
C LEU A 148 -22.81 13.13 23.27
N LEU A 149 -22.72 14.45 23.04
CA LEU A 149 -22.29 15.01 21.76
C LEU A 149 -20.84 14.64 21.42
N LYS A 150 -19.94 14.64 22.41
CA LYS A 150 -18.55 14.20 22.23
C LYS A 150 -18.46 12.73 21.83
N SER A 151 -19.20 11.85 22.51
CA SER A 151 -19.23 10.42 22.19
C SER A 151 -19.80 10.17 20.78
N TYR A 152 -20.86 10.89 20.41
CA TYR A 152 -21.47 10.79 19.08
C TYR A 152 -20.52 11.26 17.97
N SER A 153 -19.84 12.38 18.16
CA SER A 153 -18.82 12.87 17.22
C SER A 153 -17.70 11.86 17.02
N ASN A 154 -17.17 11.29 18.12
CA ASN A 154 -16.14 10.25 18.07
C ASN A 154 -16.60 9.00 17.29
N HIS A 155 -17.87 8.61 17.44
CA HIS A 155 -18.42 7.47 16.73
C HIS A 155 -18.53 7.74 15.21
N ILE A 156 -19.02 8.92 14.81
CA ILE A 156 -19.09 9.32 13.40
C ILE A 156 -17.70 9.37 12.78
N MET A 157 -16.73 9.98 13.45
CA MET A 157 -15.35 10.06 12.95
C MET A 157 -14.80 8.67 12.69
N ARG A 158 -14.86 7.75 13.67
CA ARG A 158 -14.39 6.36 13.50
C ARG A 158 -15.05 5.66 12.33
N ARG A 159 -16.36 5.83 12.15
CA ARG A 159 -17.11 5.18 11.07
C ARG A 159 -16.65 5.66 9.69
N ASN A 160 -16.35 6.95 9.55
CA ASN A 160 -15.85 7.53 8.31
C ASN A 160 -14.41 7.07 8.00
N PHE A 161 -13.56 6.85 9.00
CA PHE A 161 -12.20 6.33 8.79
C PHE A 161 -12.13 4.83 8.47
N LEU A 162 -13.18 4.05 8.80
CA LEU A 162 -13.22 2.60 8.57
C LEU A 162 -13.62 2.20 7.14
N SER A 163 -14.03 3.15 6.29
CA SER A 163 -14.27 2.89 4.87
C SER A 163 -13.00 3.07 4.03
N ILE A 164 -11.93 2.33 4.34
CA ILE A 164 -10.78 2.20 3.44
C ILE A 164 -11.03 0.94 2.60
N ASN A 165 -11.49 1.13 1.37
CA ASN A 165 -11.60 0.05 0.39
C ASN A 165 -10.21 -0.28 -0.13
N ILE A 166 -9.67 -1.43 0.28
CA ILE A 166 -8.45 -1.98 -0.31
C ILE A 166 -8.90 -2.94 -1.41
N SER A 167 -8.65 -2.56 -2.67
CA SER A 167 -8.93 -3.41 -3.83
C SER A 167 -8.09 -4.68 -3.76
N LYS A 168 -8.73 -5.83 -3.91
CA LYS A 168 -8.08 -7.14 -3.97
C LYS A 168 -7.58 -7.36 -5.40
N LEU A 169 -6.27 -7.55 -5.60
CA LEU A 169 -5.71 -7.94 -6.89
C LEU A 169 -6.16 -9.38 -7.27
N PRO A 170 -6.26 -9.70 -8.57
CA PRO A 170 -6.63 -11.02 -9.07
C PRO A 170 -5.68 -12.14 -8.63
#